data_AF-A0A6B3HEW2-F1
#
_entry.id   AF-A0A6B3HEW2-F1
#
_cell.length_a   1.000
_cell.length_b   1.000
_cell.length_c   1.000
_cell.angle_alpha   90.00
_cell.angle_beta   90.00
_cell.angle_gamma   90.00
#
_symmetry.space_group_name_H-M   'P 1'
#
loop_
_entity.id
_entity.type
_entity.pdbx_description
1 polymer ?
#
loop_
_entity_poly.entity_id
_entity_poly.type
_entity_poly.pdbx_seq_one_letter_code
_entity_poly.pdbx_strand_id
1 'polypeptide(L)'
;DVIPLSGTRVGLVVGDVVGHGLQAAATMGRLRTSVRAFAQLDMAPDELLTRLDDLVGQPLEERPGTRNGPASDAYDELTTGATCLYAVYD
;
A
#
# COMPACT_ATOMS: atom_id res chain seq x y z
N ASP A 1 6.40 6.99 6.21
CA ASP A 1 6.23 8.36 5.69
C ASP A 1 5.78 9.33 6.77
N VAL A 2 6.17 10.60 6.61
CA VAL A 2 5.68 11.73 7.42
C VAL A 2 4.99 12.70 6.47
N ILE A 3 3.75 13.07 6.78
CA ILE A 3 2.87 13.83 5.88
C ILE A 3 2.36 15.06 6.64
N PRO A 4 2.63 16.29 6.19
CA PRO A 4 1.99 17.47 6.75
C PRO A 4 0.50 17.44 6.43
N LEU A 5 -0.34 17.69 7.44
CA LEU A 5 -1.78 17.81 7.31
C LEU A 5 -2.20 19.27 7.47
N SER A 6 -3.50 19.56 7.39
CA SER A 6 -3.98 20.91 7.67
C SER A 6 -3.74 21.31 9.14
N GLY A 7 -3.38 22.58 9.34
CA GLY A 7 -3.05 23.14 10.65
C GLY A 7 -1.62 22.80 11.10
N THR A 8 -1.47 22.46 12.39
CA THR A 8 -0.20 22.01 13.00
C THR A 8 -0.01 20.50 12.98
N ARG A 9 -0.95 19.78 12.36
CA ARG A 9 -1.02 18.32 12.45
C ARG A 9 -0.07 17.63 11.50
N VAL A 10 0.41 16.45 11.91
CA VAL A 10 1.30 15.59 11.15
C VAL A 10 0.74 14.16 11.12
N GLY A 11 0.63 13.59 9.93
CA GLY A 11 0.37 12.17 9.73
C GLY A 11 1.67 11.37 9.71
N LEU A 12 1.77 10.34 10.54
CA LEU A 12 2.85 9.37 10.53
C LEU A 12 2.33 8.03 10.00
N VAL A 13 3.08 7.46 9.06
CA VAL A 13 2.72 6.19 8.43
C VAL A 13 3.89 5.22 8.49
N VAL A 14 3.60 4.02 8.97
CA VAL A 14 4.50 2.87 8.92
C VAL A 14 3.76 1.75 8.23
N GLY A 15 4.39 1.11 7.25
CA GLY A 15 3.81 -0.04 6.59
C GLY A 15 4.87 -1.06 6.23
N ASP A 16 4.43 -2.30 6.12
CA ASP A 16 5.24 -3.45 5.73
C ASP A 16 4.52 -4.24 4.63
N VAL A 17 5.28 -4.88 3.75
CA VAL A 17 4.75 -5.68 2.63
C VAL A 17 5.40 -7.05 2.68
N VAL A 18 4.58 -8.09 2.62
CA VAL A 18 5.04 -9.47 2.53
C VAL A 18 5.62 -9.74 1.14
N GLY A 19 6.78 -10.38 1.08
CA GLY A 19 7.46 -10.76 -0.16
C GLY A 19 8.71 -9.92 -0.45
N HIS A 20 9.30 -10.11 -1.62
CA HIS A 20 10.54 -9.45 -2.01
C HIS A 20 10.63 -9.15 -3.51
N GLY A 21 11.56 -8.26 -3.89
CA GLY A 21 11.81 -7.91 -5.28
C GLY A 21 10.86 -6.83 -5.83
N LEU A 22 10.70 -6.82 -7.15
CA LEU A 22 10.01 -5.71 -7.84
C LEU A 22 8.54 -5.59 -7.46
N GLN A 23 7.83 -6.70 -7.26
CA GLN A 23 6.40 -6.69 -6.92
C GLN A 23 6.15 -6.11 -5.52
N ALA A 24 6.89 -6.57 -4.50
CA ALA A 24 6.80 -6.00 -3.15
C ALA A 24 7.13 -4.49 -3.14
N ALA A 25 8.16 -4.09 -3.89
CA ALA A 25 8.51 -2.68 -4.05
C ALA A 25 7.41 -1.87 -4.76
N ALA A 26 6.77 -2.43 -5.78
CA ALA A 26 5.65 -1.80 -6.49
C ALA A 26 4.43 -1.63 -5.57
N THR A 27 4.11 -2.65 -4.78
CA THR A 27 3.03 -2.59 -3.78
C THR A 27 3.31 -1.53 -2.72
N MET A 28 4.53 -1.47 -2.17
CA MET A 28 4.92 -0.43 -1.20
C MET A 28 4.85 0.98 -1.82
N GLY A 29 5.25 1.13 -3.08
CA GLY A 29 5.14 2.38 -3.84
C GLY A 29 3.68 2.84 -4.02
N ARG A 30 2.77 1.90 -4.33
CA ARG A 30 1.33 2.17 -4.41
C ARG A 30 0.77 2.59 -3.06
N LEU A 31 1.04 1.83 -2.00
CA LEU A 31 0.62 2.16 -0.63
C LEU A 31 1.01 3.56 -0.24
N ARG A 32 2.30 3.89 -0.37
CA ARG A 32 2.83 5.22 -0.08
C ARG A 32 2.12 6.33 -0.88
N THR A 33 1.88 6.10 -2.17
CA THR A 33 1.22 7.08 -3.04
C THR A 33 -0.24 7.28 -2.62
N SER A 34 -0.99 6.19 -2.40
CA SER A 34 -2.39 6.22 -1.99
C SER A 34 -2.59 6.87 -0.63
N VAL A 35 -1.78 6.48 0.36
CA VAL A 35 -1.75 7.09 1.71
C VAL A 35 -1.59 8.60 1.59
N ARG A 36 -0.61 9.06 0.82
CA ARG A 36 -0.33 10.50 0.65
C ARG A 36 -1.47 11.22 -0.07
N ALA A 37 -2.17 10.57 -1.00
CA ALA A 37 -3.35 11.14 -1.65
C ALA A 37 -4.52 11.27 -0.67
N PHE A 38 -4.81 10.24 0.12
CA PHE A 38 -5.91 10.26 1.10
C PHE A 38 -5.64 11.21 2.26
N ALA A 39 -4.40 11.27 2.74
CA ALA A 39 -3.99 12.22 3.78
C ALA A 39 -4.15 13.69 3.32
N GLN A 40 -3.91 13.99 2.04
CA GLN A 40 -4.16 15.33 1.47
C GLN A 40 -5.65 15.71 1.41
N LEU A 41 -6.55 14.74 1.51
CA LEU A 41 -7.99 14.96 1.60
C LEU A 41 -8.46 15.13 3.05
N ASP A 42 -7.53 15.19 4.03
CA ASP A 42 -7.82 15.26 5.47
C ASP A 42 -8.79 14.15 5.95
N MET A 43 -8.71 12.99 5.30
CA MET A 43 -9.56 11.84 5.61
C MET A 43 -9.26 11.31 7.02
N ALA A 44 -10.30 10.84 7.73
CA ALA A 44 -10.13 10.25 9.05
C ALA A 44 -9.29 8.95 8.96
N PRO A 45 -8.49 8.61 10.00
CA PRO A 45 -7.59 7.45 9.96
C PRO A 45 -8.29 6.12 9.63
N ASP A 46 -9.48 5.89 10.18
CA ASP A 46 -10.28 4.69 9.96
C ASP A 46 -10.79 4.58 8.52
N GLU A 47 -11.30 5.68 7.96
CA GLU A 47 -11.71 5.73 6.55
C GLU A 47 -10.51 5.54 5.61
N LEU A 48 -9.40 6.22 5.90
CA LEU A 48 -8.17 6.12 5.11
C LEU A 48 -7.64 4.68 5.07
N LEU A 49 -7.58 3.99 6.22
CA LEU A 49 -7.11 2.61 6.29
C LEU A 49 -8.07 1.65 5.60
N THR A 50 -9.39 1.86 5.73
CA THR A 50 -10.40 1.06 5.01
C THR A 50 -10.21 1.18 3.50
N ARG A 51 -10.04 2.41 2.98
CA ARG A 51 -9.83 2.64 1.54
C ARG A 51 -8.50 2.08 1.04
N LEU A 52 -7.47 2.05 1.89
CA LEU A 52 -6.20 1.41 1.56
C LEU A 52 -6.32 -0.11 1.47
N ASP A 53 -7.06 -0.73 2.38
CA ASP A 53 -7.30 -2.17 2.38
C ASP A 53 -7.99 -2.61 1.07
N ASP A 54 -9.04 -1.87 0.66
CA ASP A 54 -9.72 -2.08 -0.61
C ASP A 54 -8.76 -1.99 -1.82
N LEU A 55 -7.78 -1.09 -1.79
CA LEU A 55 -6.80 -0.90 -2.87
C LEU A 55 -5.71 -1.97 -2.94
N VAL A 56 -5.35 -2.57 -1.81
CA VAL A 56 -4.35 -3.64 -1.72
C VAL A 56 -4.99 -4.99 -2.06
N GLY A 57 -6.26 -5.18 -1.69
CA GLY A 57 -7.04 -6.37 -2.05
C GLY A 57 -7.31 -6.50 -3.55
N GLN A 58 -7.11 -5.44 -4.34
CA GLN A 58 -7.16 -5.50 -5.79
C GLN A 58 -5.80 -5.95 -6.37
N PRO A 59 -5.75 -7.10 -7.05
CA PRO A 59 -4.56 -7.51 -7.78
C PRO A 59 -4.15 -6.38 -8.73
N LEU A 60 -2.86 -6.07 -8.77
CA LEU A 60 -2.31 -5.25 -9.83
C LEU A 60 -2.72 -5.94 -11.14
N GLU A 61 -3.58 -5.35 -11.96
CA GLU A 61 -3.98 -5.96 -13.24
C GLU A 61 -2.72 -6.23 -14.05
N GLU A 62 -2.26 -7.48 -14.03
CA GLU A 62 -1.11 -7.89 -14.81
C GLU A 62 -1.54 -7.88 -16.28
N ARG A 63 -1.00 -6.94 -17.05
CA ARG A 63 -0.94 -7.13 -18.50
C ARG A 63 -0.27 -8.48 -18.74
N PRO A 64 -0.87 -9.43 -19.48
CA PRO A 64 -0.33 -10.76 -19.64
C PRO A 64 0.96 -10.70 -20.47
N GLY A 65 2.08 -10.54 -19.76
CA GLY A 65 3.43 -10.64 -20.27
C GLY A 65 3.94 -12.05 -20.03
N THR A 66 4.05 -12.79 -21.13
CA THR A 66 4.65 -14.12 -21.31
C THR A 66 5.59 -14.60 -20.19
N ARG A 67 5.10 -15.48 -19.29
CA ARG A 67 5.94 -16.21 -18.33
C ARG A 67 6.03 -17.69 -18.72
N ASN A 68 7.12 -18.05 -19.41
CA ASN A 68 7.61 -19.42 -19.50
C ASN A 68 8.59 -19.64 -18.32
N GLY A 69 8.10 -20.19 -17.20
CA GLY A 69 8.89 -20.56 -16.02
C GLY A 69 8.12 -21.59 -15.18
N PRO A 70 8.78 -22.48 -14.40
CA PRO A 70 8.13 -23.62 -13.76
C PRO A 70 7.09 -23.14 -12.72
N ALA A 71 5.98 -23.87 -12.63
CA ALA A 71 4.74 -23.52 -11.91
C ALA A 71 4.85 -23.39 -10.37
N SER A 72 6.06 -23.31 -9.80
CA SER A 72 6.30 -23.15 -8.36
C SER A 72 6.21 -21.70 -7.87
N ASP A 73 6.40 -20.71 -8.74
CA ASP A 73 6.45 -19.28 -8.37
C ASP A 73 5.07 -18.60 -8.32
N ALA A 74 4.02 -19.26 -8.83
CA ALA A 74 2.68 -18.68 -8.92
C ALA A 74 1.93 -18.62 -7.57
N TYR A 75 2.34 -19.42 -6.58
CA TYR A 75 1.70 -19.44 -5.25
C TYR A 75 2.20 -18.29 -4.34
N ASP A 76 3.43 -17.80 -4.58
CA ASP A 76 4.00 -16.67 -3.84
C ASP A 76 3.42 -15.32 -4.33
N GLU A 77 3.03 -15.27 -5.61
CA GLU A 77 2.45 -14.10 -6.28
C GLU A 77 1.03 -13.76 -5.76
N LEU A 78 0.30 -14.75 -5.24
CA LEU A 78 -1.05 -14.61 -4.68
C LEU A 78 -1.09 -14.17 -3.21
N THR A 79 0.05 -14.07 -2.53
CA THR A 79 0.12 -13.76 -1.07
C THR A 79 0.86 -12.43 -0.81
N THR A 80 0.71 -11.44 -1.68
CA THR A 80 1.21 -10.08 -1.36
C THR A 80 0.25 -9.40 -0.38
N GLY A 81 0.46 -9.67 0.91
CA GLY A 81 -0.20 -8.94 1.99
C GLY A 81 0.58 -7.67 2.35
N ALA A 82 -0.11 -6.66 2.89
CA ALA A 82 0.54 -5.50 3.47
C ALA A 82 -0.11 -5.13 4.80
N THR A 83 0.70 -4.58 5.71
CA THR A 83 0.21 -4.01 6.96
C THR A 83 0.54 -2.52 6.98
N CYS A 84 -0.36 -1.72 7.55
CA CYS A 84 -0.20 -0.27 7.63
C CYS A 84 -0.71 0.24 8.97
N LEU A 85 0.06 1.14 9.58
CA LEU A 85 -0.30 1.92 10.76
C LEU A 85 -0.28 3.39 10.37
N TYR A 86 -1.37 4.08 10.70
CA TYR A 86 -1.53 5.52 10.51
C TYR A 86 -1.79 6.19 11.85
N ALA A 87 -1.00 7.20 12.18
CA ALA A 87 -1.19 8.02 13.38
C ALA A 87 -1.25 9.50 12.99
N VAL A 88 -2.07 10.26 13.71
CA VAL A 88 -2.13 11.72 13.59
C VAL A 88 -1.63 12.32 14.89
N TYR A 89 -0.70 13.26 14.77
CA TYR A 89 -0.18 14.08 15.86
C TYR A 89 -0.63 15.53 15.63
N ASP A 90 -1.05 16.25 16.68
CA ASP A 90 -1.57 17.62 16.61
C ASP A 90 -0.70 18.70 17.27
#